data_AF-A0A6P0XP00-F1
#
_entry.id   AF-A0A6P0XP00-F1
#
_cell.length_a   1.000
_cell.length_b   1.000
_cell.length_c   1.000
_cell.angle_alpha   90.00
_cell.angle_beta   90.00
_cell.angle_gamma   90.00
#
_symmetry.space_group_name_H-M   'P 1'
#
loop_
_entity.id
_entity.type
_entity.pdbx_description
1 polymer ?
#
loop_
_entity_poly.entity_id
_entity_poly.type
_entity_poly.pdbx_seq_one_letter_code
_entity_poly.pdbx_strand_id
1 'polypeptide(L)'
;MMEQKKWEVAKEKFEEVLNLDPDNKLAQDKLREILREIEKIKLIKMKRNYFTLGILTGVLGVLPLIGIEIWEGLQHRGNQLIRERFSSGDKILFANANKENYNDEFSRCNQEFQNQNYDAATDCFQELVKDNRNEPEPLIYYNNSLARQHNNSIKIAVAVPADRNPKRSKSMLRGVAPAQNEYNKKQKNSPSQNRLLEIVIANDSNNDKISPKLAKEI
;
A
#
# COMPACT_ATOMS: atom_id res chain seq x y z
N MET A 1 20.92 22.49 -2.82
CA MET A 1 22.29 22.99 -3.14
C MET A 1 23.21 22.98 -1.93
N MET A 2 22.71 23.25 -0.71
CA MET A 2 23.54 23.21 0.51
C MET A 2 24.16 21.84 0.83
N GLU A 3 23.50 20.72 0.52
CA GLU A 3 24.04 19.38 0.81
C GLU A 3 25.21 18.97 -0.10
N GLN A 4 25.14 19.26 -1.41
CA GLN A 4 26.22 18.92 -2.34
C GLN A 4 27.54 19.61 -1.97
N LYS A 5 27.49 20.88 -1.58
CA LYS A 5 28.67 21.65 -1.16
C LYS A 5 29.34 21.04 0.07
N LYS A 6 28.56 20.45 0.99
CA LYS A 6 29.10 19.77 2.18
C LYS A 6 29.86 18.49 1.80
N TRP A 7 29.34 17.71 0.86
CA TRP A 7 29.98 16.47 0.42
C TRP A 7 31.26 16.69 -0.38
N GLU A 8 31.32 17.73 -1.21
CA GLU A 8 32.55 18.09 -1.95
C GLU A 8 33.66 18.57 -1.01
N VAL A 9 33.32 19.40 0.00
CA VAL A 9 34.29 19.82 1.04
C VAL A 9 34.76 18.63 1.88
N ALA A 10 33.86 17.68 2.20
CA ALA A 10 34.25 16.47 2.91
C ALA A 10 35.20 15.61 2.06
N LYS A 11 34.92 15.45 0.77
CA LYS A 11 35.76 14.70 -0.17
C LYS A 11 37.19 15.24 -0.19
N GLU A 12 37.36 16.55 -0.37
CA GLU A 12 38.66 17.23 -0.42
C GLU A 12 39.50 16.96 0.84
N LYS A 13 38.88 17.03 2.03
CA LYS A 13 39.55 16.73 3.30
C LYS A 13 40.03 15.28 3.41
N PHE A 14 39.26 14.32 2.90
CA PHE A 14 39.68 12.92 2.92
C PHE A 14 40.73 12.60 1.85
N GLU A 15 40.74 13.31 0.72
CA GLU A 15 41.80 13.23 -0.28
C GLU A 15 43.13 13.79 0.27
N GLU A 16 43.08 14.89 1.04
CA GLU A 16 44.25 15.44 1.74
C GLU A 16 44.85 14.43 2.72
N VAL A 17 44.01 13.73 3.50
CA VAL A 17 44.47 12.66 4.42
C VAL A 17 45.17 11.53 3.66
N LEU A 18 44.64 11.12 2.50
CA LEU A 18 45.25 10.06 1.68
C LEU A 18 46.54 10.49 0.97
N ASN A 19 46.73 11.79 0.73
CA ASN A 19 48.00 12.31 0.22
C ASN A 19 49.12 12.27 1.29
N LEU A 20 48.75 12.35 2.57
CA LEU A 20 49.68 12.26 3.70
C LEU A 20 49.91 10.80 4.15
N ASP A 21 48.87 9.96 4.08
CA ASP A 21 48.89 8.55 4.46
C ASP A 21 48.06 7.71 3.46
N PRO A 22 48.69 7.19 2.38
CA PRO A 22 48.00 6.47 1.32
C PRO A 22 47.32 5.17 1.76
N ASP A 23 47.84 4.53 2.82
CA ASP A 23 47.36 3.23 3.30
C ASP A 23 46.27 3.35 4.37
N ASN A 24 45.78 4.57 4.63
CA ASN A 24 44.74 4.84 5.61
C ASN A 24 43.37 4.26 5.19
N LYS A 25 43.08 3.04 5.66
CA LYS A 25 41.82 2.33 5.34
C LYS A 25 40.56 3.12 5.69
N LEU A 26 40.57 3.87 6.80
CA LEU A 26 39.42 4.66 7.22
C LEU A 26 39.12 5.80 6.23
N ALA A 27 40.16 6.50 5.78
CA ALA A 27 40.01 7.56 4.79
C ALA A 27 39.57 7.00 3.43
N GLN A 28 40.10 5.83 3.01
CA GLN A 28 39.65 5.14 1.79
C GLN A 28 38.17 4.73 1.86
N ASP A 29 37.71 4.20 3.00
CA ASP A 29 36.32 3.80 3.20
C ASP A 29 35.37 4.99 3.20
N LYS A 30 35.74 6.06 3.91
CA LYS A 30 34.96 7.30 3.95
C LYS A 30 34.91 7.99 2.59
N LEU A 31 36.01 7.98 1.84
CA LEU A 31 36.03 8.53 0.48
C LEU A 31 35.08 7.75 -0.44
N ARG A 32 35.05 6.41 -0.37
CA ARG A 32 34.09 5.59 -1.14
C ARG A 32 32.63 5.90 -0.79
N GLU A 33 32.32 6.10 0.49
CA GLU A 33 30.99 6.48 0.94
C GLU A 33 30.58 7.85 0.38
N ILE A 34 31.47 8.85 0.49
CA ILE A 34 31.25 10.21 -0.01
C ILE A 34 31.06 10.22 -1.53
N LEU A 35 31.89 9.47 -2.27
CA LEU A 35 31.78 9.36 -3.72
C LEU A 35 30.42 8.79 -4.16
N ARG A 36 29.90 7.77 -3.46
CA ARG A 36 28.56 7.24 -3.72
C ARG A 36 27.46 8.28 -3.48
N GLU A 37 27.56 9.06 -2.41
CA GLU A 37 26.55 10.10 -2.12
C GLU A 37 26.60 11.24 -3.14
N ILE A 38 27.79 11.67 -3.55
CA ILE A 38 27.96 12.63 -4.64
C ILE A 38 27.36 12.09 -5.94
N GLU A 39 27.55 10.81 -6.26
CA GLU A 39 26.97 10.17 -7.44
C GLU A 39 25.43 10.11 -7.38
N LYS A 40 24.86 9.72 -6.23
CA LYS A 40 23.40 9.76 -6.01
C LYS A 40 22.84 11.18 -6.21
N ILE A 41 23.51 12.19 -5.66
CA ILE A 41 23.10 13.60 -5.80
C ILE A 41 23.22 14.04 -7.26
N LYS A 42 24.28 13.65 -7.98
CA LYS A 42 24.43 13.90 -9.43
C LYS A 42 23.32 13.24 -10.22
N LEU A 43 22.97 11.99 -9.92
CA LEU A 43 21.87 11.27 -10.57
C LEU A 43 20.51 11.94 -10.30
N ILE A 44 20.26 12.38 -9.08
CA ILE A 44 19.02 13.11 -8.72
C ILE A 44 18.98 14.46 -9.45
N LYS A 45 20.09 15.21 -9.46
CA LYS A 45 20.18 16.50 -10.16
C LYS A 45 20.02 16.31 -11.68
N MET A 46 20.62 15.27 -12.25
CA MET A 46 20.52 14.91 -13.67
C MET A 46 19.09 14.52 -14.04
N LYS A 47 18.42 13.68 -13.25
CA LYS A 47 16.99 13.36 -13.43
C LYS A 47 16.11 14.62 -13.37
N ARG A 48 16.39 15.52 -12.42
CA ARG A 48 15.70 16.82 -12.32
C ARG A 48 16.03 17.76 -13.48
N ASN A 49 17.25 17.73 -14.02
CA ASN A 49 17.67 18.58 -15.14
C ASN A 49 17.13 18.07 -16.48
N TYR A 50 17.06 16.75 -16.69
CA TYR A 50 16.36 16.15 -17.83
C TYR A 50 14.86 16.44 -17.78
N PHE A 51 14.28 16.48 -16.58
CA PHE A 51 12.89 16.92 -16.37
C PHE A 51 12.70 18.40 -16.76
N THR A 52 13.64 19.30 -16.45
CA THR A 52 13.56 20.71 -16.87
C THR A 52 13.95 20.96 -18.34
N LEU A 53 14.85 20.16 -18.93
CA LEU A 53 15.26 20.28 -20.33
C LEU A 53 14.20 19.72 -21.29
N GLY A 54 13.46 18.69 -20.87
CA GLY A 54 12.28 18.20 -21.60
C GLY A 54 11.16 19.22 -21.76
N ILE A 55 11.12 20.26 -20.91
CA ILE A 55 10.18 21.39 -21.02
C ILE A 55 10.65 22.42 -22.07
N LEU A 56 11.95 22.46 -22.40
CA LEU A 56 12.56 23.50 -23.26
C LEU A 56 12.83 23.04 -24.70
N THR A 57 13.00 21.74 -24.97
CA THR A 57 13.12 21.19 -26.34
C THR A 57 11.79 20.73 -26.94
N GLY A 58 10.67 21.00 -26.27
CA GLY A 58 9.32 20.66 -26.70
C GLY A 58 8.57 21.78 -27.44
N VAL A 59 9.26 22.64 -28.21
CA VAL A 59 8.61 23.77 -28.90
C VAL A 59 8.76 23.80 -30.43
N LEU A 60 9.61 22.99 -31.07
CA LEU A 60 9.62 22.96 -32.56
C LEU A 60 9.75 21.54 -33.12
N GLY A 61 8.59 20.95 -33.41
CA GLY A 61 8.46 19.85 -34.34
C GLY A 61 7.64 18.68 -33.83
N VAL A 62 6.31 18.83 -33.90
CA VAL A 62 5.27 17.76 -33.80
C VAL A 62 4.71 17.48 -32.38
N LEU A 63 3.60 18.20 -32.10
CA LEU A 63 2.44 17.91 -31.23
C LEU A 63 2.61 17.82 -29.69
N PRO A 64 2.43 18.95 -28.96
CA PRO A 64 2.32 19.01 -27.50
C PRO A 64 0.86 18.81 -27.01
N LEU A 65 0.15 17.81 -27.53
CA LEU A 65 -1.18 17.41 -27.03
C LEU A 65 -1.21 15.98 -26.46
N ILE A 66 -0.26 15.13 -26.86
CA ILE A 66 -0.20 13.74 -26.39
C ILE A 66 0.63 13.63 -25.08
N GLY A 67 1.49 14.61 -24.78
CA GLY A 67 2.39 14.55 -23.63
C GLY A 67 1.74 14.69 -22.26
N ILE A 68 0.63 15.44 -22.16
CA ILE A 68 -0.11 15.66 -20.90
C ILE A 68 -0.91 14.39 -20.54
N GLU A 69 -1.56 13.76 -21.52
CA GLU A 69 -2.30 12.50 -21.34
C GLU A 69 -1.41 11.34 -20.88
N ILE A 70 -0.16 11.29 -21.36
CA ILE A 70 0.79 10.22 -21.01
C ILE A 70 1.32 10.38 -19.58
N TRP A 71 1.44 11.60 -19.03
CA TRP A 71 1.98 11.81 -17.68
C TRP A 71 0.94 11.63 -16.56
N GLU A 72 -0.29 12.09 -16.78
CA GLU A 72 -1.42 11.83 -15.86
C GLU A 72 -1.78 10.32 -15.86
N GLY A 73 -1.81 9.69 -17.04
CA GLY A 73 -2.09 8.25 -17.16
C GLY A 73 -1.10 7.34 -16.43
N LEU A 74 0.18 7.72 -16.34
CA LEU A 74 1.21 6.92 -15.65
C LEU A 74 1.08 6.97 -14.12
N GLN A 75 0.76 8.12 -13.52
CA GLN A 75 0.52 8.22 -12.07
C GLN A 75 -0.82 7.58 -11.68
N HIS A 76 -1.86 7.74 -12.49
CA HIS A 76 -3.17 7.10 -12.25
C HIS A 76 -3.08 5.57 -12.26
N ARG A 77 -2.35 4.97 -13.20
CA ARG A 77 -2.11 3.50 -13.21
C ARG A 77 -1.38 3.02 -11.96
N GLY A 78 -0.35 3.75 -11.51
CA GLY A 78 0.39 3.39 -10.29
C GLY A 78 -0.50 3.36 -9.04
N ASN A 79 -1.33 4.37 -8.86
CA ASN A 79 -2.23 4.45 -7.71
C ASN A 79 -3.39 3.44 -7.80
N GLN A 80 -3.89 3.16 -9.01
CA GLN A 80 -4.89 2.11 -9.22
C GLN A 80 -4.33 0.73 -8.84
N LEU A 81 -3.12 0.39 -9.28
CA LEU A 81 -2.46 -0.88 -8.95
C LEU A 81 -2.21 -1.04 -7.44
N ILE A 82 -2.03 0.06 -6.71
CA ILE A 82 -1.92 0.04 -5.25
C ILE A 82 -3.29 -0.13 -4.59
N ARG A 83 -4.34 0.55 -5.06
CA ARG A 83 -5.72 0.34 -4.57
C ARG A 83 -6.21 -1.09 -4.79
N GLU A 84 -5.83 -1.70 -5.89
CA GLU A 84 -6.14 -3.11 -6.19
C GLU A 84 -5.55 -4.10 -5.17
N ARG A 85 -4.62 -3.66 -4.30
CA ARG A 85 -4.05 -4.48 -3.22
C ARG A 85 -4.78 -4.37 -1.90
N PHE A 86 -5.76 -3.48 -1.78
CA PHE A 86 -6.62 -3.42 -0.60
C PHE A 86 -7.94 -4.12 -0.86
N SER A 87 -8.53 -4.70 0.17
CA SER A 87 -9.96 -5.01 0.16
C SER A 87 -10.58 -4.89 1.54
N SER A 88 -11.79 -4.36 1.58
CA SER A 88 -12.56 -4.18 2.82
C SER A 88 -14.00 -4.67 2.69
N GLY A 89 -14.36 -5.32 1.58
CA GLY A 89 -15.75 -5.68 1.27
C GLY A 89 -16.12 -5.44 -0.18
N ASP A 90 -15.28 -4.73 -0.92
CA ASP A 90 -15.49 -4.36 -2.32
C ASP A 90 -15.15 -5.47 -3.33
N LYS A 91 -14.38 -6.48 -2.94
CA LYS A 91 -14.02 -7.59 -3.83
C LYS A 91 -13.58 -8.82 -3.05
N ILE A 92 -13.42 -9.93 -3.75
CA ILE A 92 -12.85 -11.16 -3.19
C ILE A 92 -11.33 -11.11 -3.35
N LEU A 93 -10.61 -11.03 -2.24
CA LEU A 93 -9.15 -11.06 -2.17
C LEU A 93 -8.59 -12.45 -2.46
N PHE A 94 -9.25 -13.51 -1.98
CA PHE A 94 -8.79 -14.90 -2.11
C PHE A 94 -9.52 -15.70 -3.19
N ALA A 95 -10.01 -15.05 -4.26
CA ALA A 95 -10.83 -15.70 -5.29
C ALA A 95 -10.21 -17.00 -5.83
N ASN A 96 -8.91 -17.00 -6.12
CA ASN A 96 -8.18 -18.15 -6.65
C ASN A 96 -7.84 -19.23 -5.60
N ALA A 97 -8.15 -18.99 -4.32
CA ALA A 97 -7.83 -19.87 -3.19
C ALA A 97 -9.08 -20.27 -2.38
N ASN A 98 -10.27 -20.01 -2.93
CA ASN A 98 -11.55 -20.43 -2.36
C ASN A 98 -11.99 -21.78 -2.96
N LYS A 99 -12.97 -22.43 -2.32
CA LYS A 99 -13.59 -23.65 -2.85
C LYS A 99 -14.48 -23.32 -4.07
N GLU A 100 -14.77 -24.30 -4.91
CA GLU A 100 -15.66 -24.14 -6.07
C GLU A 100 -17.06 -23.61 -5.65
N ASN A 101 -17.70 -22.80 -6.50
CA ASN A 101 -19.01 -22.10 -6.31
C ASN A 101 -19.10 -21.06 -5.18
N TYR A 102 -18.14 -20.99 -4.26
CA TYR A 102 -18.12 -20.00 -3.18
C TYR A 102 -18.00 -18.54 -3.68
N ASN A 103 -17.29 -18.31 -4.79
CA ASN A 103 -17.01 -16.97 -5.28
C ASN A 103 -18.22 -16.27 -5.91
N ASP A 104 -19.18 -17.02 -6.46
CA ASP A 104 -20.32 -16.43 -7.15
C ASP A 104 -21.26 -15.74 -6.16
N GLU A 105 -21.59 -16.42 -5.06
CA GLU A 105 -22.36 -15.85 -3.95
C GLU A 105 -21.60 -14.70 -3.27
N PHE A 106 -20.31 -14.88 -3.04
CA PHE A 106 -19.48 -13.86 -2.39
C PHE A 106 -19.41 -12.57 -3.23
N SER A 107 -19.25 -12.70 -4.55
CA SER A 107 -19.20 -11.58 -5.48
C SER A 107 -20.48 -10.75 -5.45
N ARG A 108 -21.65 -11.40 -5.31
CA ARG A 108 -22.93 -10.70 -5.14
C ARG A 108 -22.96 -9.85 -3.87
N CYS A 109 -22.48 -10.38 -2.75
CA CYS A 109 -22.38 -9.60 -1.51
C CYS A 109 -21.40 -8.42 -1.65
N ASN A 110 -20.28 -8.61 -2.37
CA ASN A 110 -19.33 -7.54 -2.65
C ASN A 110 -19.95 -6.43 -3.52
N GLN A 111 -20.81 -6.78 -4.49
CA GLN A 111 -21.52 -5.79 -5.32
C GLN A 111 -22.45 -4.90 -4.48
N GLU A 112 -23.19 -5.48 -3.54
CA GLU A 112 -24.01 -4.69 -2.60
C GLU A 112 -23.14 -3.73 -1.77
N PHE A 113 -21.98 -4.20 -1.31
CA PHE A 113 -21.03 -3.35 -0.58
C PHE A 113 -20.46 -2.21 -1.44
N GLN A 114 -20.11 -2.49 -2.71
CA GLN A 114 -19.64 -1.49 -3.68
C GLN A 114 -20.71 -0.43 -3.96
N ASN A 115 -21.97 -0.86 -4.08
CA ASN A 115 -23.12 0.02 -4.30
C ASN A 115 -23.53 0.81 -3.04
N GLN A 116 -22.81 0.63 -1.92
CA GLN A 116 -23.10 1.25 -0.62
C GLN A 116 -24.45 0.81 -0.02
N ASN A 117 -25.02 -0.28 -0.52
CA ASN A 117 -26.19 -0.94 0.04
C ASN A 117 -25.78 -1.77 1.26
N TYR A 118 -25.25 -1.11 2.30
CA TYR A 118 -24.61 -1.80 3.42
C TYR A 118 -25.56 -2.68 4.24
N ASP A 119 -26.86 -2.41 4.19
CA ASP A 119 -27.89 -3.29 4.77
C ASP A 119 -27.96 -4.62 4.02
N ALA A 120 -28.16 -4.59 2.71
CA ALA A 120 -28.17 -5.79 1.86
C ALA A 120 -26.84 -6.54 1.88
N ALA A 121 -25.71 -5.82 1.89
CA ALA A 121 -24.38 -6.42 2.01
C ALA A 121 -24.20 -7.14 3.35
N THR A 122 -24.72 -6.56 4.44
CA THR A 122 -24.65 -7.17 5.78
C THR A 122 -25.41 -8.48 5.82
N ASP A 123 -26.64 -8.50 5.33
CA ASP A 123 -27.47 -9.71 5.32
C ASP A 123 -26.82 -10.80 4.44
N CYS A 124 -26.33 -10.42 3.26
CA CYS A 124 -25.65 -11.34 2.34
C CYS A 124 -24.37 -11.94 2.96
N PHE A 125 -23.47 -11.11 3.51
CA PHE A 125 -22.27 -11.64 4.17
C PHE A 125 -22.60 -12.45 5.42
N GLN A 126 -23.69 -12.14 6.14
CA GLN A 126 -24.12 -12.91 7.29
C GLN A 126 -24.51 -14.35 6.88
N GLU A 127 -25.22 -14.52 5.77
CA GLU A 127 -25.54 -15.84 5.20
C GLU A 127 -24.25 -16.57 4.80
N LEU A 128 -23.37 -15.90 4.06
CA LEU A 128 -22.11 -16.49 3.62
C LEU A 128 -21.23 -16.96 4.81
N VAL A 129 -21.21 -16.19 5.91
CA VAL A 129 -20.51 -16.55 7.16
C VAL A 129 -21.14 -17.76 7.85
N LYS A 130 -22.48 -17.89 7.83
CA LYS A 130 -23.18 -19.04 8.44
C LYS A 130 -22.78 -20.35 7.74
N ASP A 131 -22.70 -20.31 6.41
CA ASP A 131 -22.38 -21.48 5.58
C ASP A 131 -20.87 -21.78 5.57
N ASN A 132 -20.03 -20.76 5.82
CA ASN A 132 -18.57 -20.85 5.70
C ASN A 132 -17.85 -20.36 6.97
N ARG A 133 -18.23 -20.88 8.14
CA ARG A 133 -17.76 -20.41 9.46
C ARG A 133 -16.24 -20.32 9.66
N ASN A 134 -15.45 -21.07 8.89
CA ASN A 134 -13.99 -21.11 8.98
C ASN A 134 -13.28 -20.16 8.00
N GLU A 135 -14.02 -19.49 7.12
CA GLU A 135 -13.49 -18.50 6.18
C GLU A 135 -13.44 -17.12 6.84
N PRO A 136 -12.24 -16.51 6.96
CA PRO A 136 -12.10 -15.24 7.70
C PRO A 136 -12.50 -14.01 6.89
N GLU A 137 -12.35 -14.06 5.56
CA GLU A 137 -12.65 -12.94 4.66
C GLU A 137 -14.12 -12.46 4.73
N PRO A 138 -15.13 -13.34 4.59
CA PRO A 138 -16.53 -12.91 4.66
C PRO A 138 -16.92 -12.39 6.05
N LEU A 139 -16.30 -12.92 7.12
CA LEU A 139 -16.55 -12.44 8.49
C LEU A 139 -16.00 -11.02 8.69
N ILE A 140 -14.85 -10.70 8.10
CA ILE A 140 -14.32 -9.33 8.09
C ILE A 140 -15.26 -8.41 7.32
N TYR A 141 -15.72 -8.82 6.13
CA TYR A 141 -16.59 -7.97 5.31
C TYR A 141 -17.98 -7.77 5.91
N TYR A 142 -18.53 -8.77 6.58
CA TYR A 142 -19.72 -8.64 7.43
C TYR A 142 -19.52 -7.58 8.53
N ASN A 143 -18.39 -7.61 9.23
CA ASN A 143 -18.12 -6.62 10.27
C ASN A 143 -17.86 -5.22 9.71
N ASN A 144 -17.29 -5.13 8.51
CA ASN A 144 -17.09 -3.86 7.82
C ASN A 144 -18.40 -3.27 7.31
N SER A 145 -19.31 -4.09 6.78
CA SER A 145 -20.64 -3.61 6.36
C SER A 145 -21.42 -3.07 7.55
N LEU A 146 -21.38 -3.77 8.70
CA LEU A 146 -21.91 -3.25 9.97
C LEU A 146 -21.28 -1.91 10.34
N ALA A 147 -19.95 -1.80 10.29
CA ALA A 147 -19.25 -0.55 10.60
C ALA A 147 -19.67 0.62 9.69
N ARG A 148 -19.92 0.34 8.41
CA ARG A 148 -20.37 1.32 7.43
C ARG A 148 -21.84 1.72 7.58
N GLN A 149 -22.73 0.81 7.99
CA GLN A 149 -24.13 1.15 8.32
C GLN A 149 -24.21 2.24 9.40
N HIS A 150 -23.35 2.14 10.42
CA HIS A 150 -23.33 3.11 11.53
C HIS A 150 -22.61 4.43 11.19
N ASN A 151 -21.97 4.52 10.01
CA ASN A 151 -21.21 5.68 9.52
C ASN A 151 -20.22 6.29 10.55
N ASN A 152 -19.72 5.46 11.46
CA ASN A 152 -18.82 5.86 12.53
C ASN A 152 -17.86 4.70 12.87
N SER A 153 -16.83 4.54 12.03
CA SER A 153 -15.85 3.47 12.16
C SER A 153 -14.46 3.97 12.57
N ILE A 154 -13.67 3.07 13.13
CA ILE A 154 -12.21 3.19 13.24
C ILE A 154 -11.63 2.22 12.22
N LYS A 155 -10.89 2.74 11.25
CA LYS A 155 -10.29 1.96 10.19
C LYS A 155 -8.88 1.53 10.57
N ILE A 156 -8.59 0.24 10.40
CA ILE A 156 -7.25 -0.34 10.61
C ILE A 156 -6.90 -1.21 9.41
N ALA A 157 -5.66 -1.15 8.96
CA ALA A 157 -5.16 -2.04 7.92
C ALA A 157 -4.44 -3.25 8.49
N VAL A 158 -4.67 -4.43 7.91
CA VAL A 158 -3.94 -5.66 8.22
C VAL A 158 -3.14 -6.08 7.00
N ALA A 159 -1.82 -6.02 7.10
CA ALA A 159 -0.91 -6.46 6.05
C ALA A 159 -0.82 -8.00 6.01
N VAL A 160 -1.07 -8.59 4.84
CA VAL A 160 -0.99 -10.03 4.62
C VAL A 160 -0.35 -10.36 3.26
N PRO A 161 0.38 -11.47 3.13
CA PRO A 161 0.99 -11.88 1.88
C PRO A 161 0.00 -12.63 0.98
N ALA A 162 -1.15 -12.04 0.64
CA ALA A 162 -2.26 -12.76 0.00
C ALA A 162 -1.87 -13.39 -1.34
N ASP A 163 -1.10 -12.69 -2.19
CA ASP A 163 -0.64 -13.23 -3.49
C ASP A 163 0.34 -14.39 -3.33
N ARG A 164 1.27 -14.29 -2.37
CA ARG A 164 2.37 -15.25 -2.23
C ARG A 164 2.01 -16.44 -1.37
N ASN A 165 1.15 -16.25 -0.38
CA ASN A 165 0.79 -17.28 0.57
C ASN A 165 -0.66 -17.06 1.08
N PRO A 166 -1.67 -17.40 0.25
CA PRO A 166 -3.07 -17.23 0.64
C PRO A 166 -3.44 -18.07 1.86
N LYS A 167 -2.86 -19.27 2.01
CA LYS A 167 -3.07 -20.13 3.20
C LYS A 167 -2.60 -19.45 4.49
N ARG A 168 -1.38 -18.90 4.51
CA ARG A 168 -0.85 -18.16 5.67
C ARG A 168 -1.67 -16.89 5.93
N SER A 169 -2.04 -16.18 4.88
CA SER A 169 -2.87 -14.97 4.97
C SER A 169 -4.22 -15.28 5.62
N LYS A 170 -4.91 -16.33 5.17
CA LYS A 170 -6.15 -16.81 5.82
C LYS A 170 -5.92 -17.19 7.27
N SER A 171 -4.82 -17.86 7.63
CA SER A 171 -4.50 -18.15 9.04
C SER A 171 -4.29 -16.90 9.89
N MET A 172 -3.62 -15.87 9.38
CA MET A 172 -3.48 -14.57 10.07
C MET A 172 -4.87 -13.93 10.28
N LEU A 173 -5.69 -13.91 9.22
CA LEU A 173 -7.03 -13.33 9.26
C LEU A 173 -8.00 -14.12 10.15
N ARG A 174 -7.78 -15.42 10.39
CA ARG A 174 -8.54 -16.19 11.39
C ARG A 174 -8.27 -15.76 12.83
N GLY A 175 -7.15 -15.09 13.09
CA GLY A 175 -6.94 -14.39 14.36
C GLY A 175 -7.66 -13.03 14.40
N VAL A 176 -7.65 -12.30 13.28
CA VAL A 176 -8.21 -10.94 13.18
C VAL A 176 -9.74 -10.93 13.17
N ALA A 177 -10.37 -11.75 12.33
CA ALA A 177 -11.81 -11.69 12.07
C ALA A 177 -12.67 -11.93 13.33
N PRO A 178 -12.39 -12.94 14.16
CA PRO A 178 -13.12 -13.13 15.42
C PRO A 178 -12.89 -11.98 16.41
N ALA A 179 -11.66 -11.47 16.50
CA ALA A 179 -11.33 -10.35 17.39
C ALA A 179 -12.09 -9.06 17.01
N GLN A 180 -12.17 -8.74 15.71
CA GLN A 180 -13.00 -7.65 15.20
C GLN A 180 -14.47 -7.86 15.56
N ASN A 181 -15.01 -9.07 15.32
CA ASN A 181 -16.40 -9.40 15.60
C ASN A 181 -16.76 -9.26 17.08
N GLU A 182 -15.90 -9.74 17.98
CA GLU A 182 -16.09 -9.60 19.42
C GLU A 182 -16.04 -8.15 19.88
N TYR A 183 -15.07 -7.37 19.37
CA TYR A 183 -14.98 -5.95 19.65
C TYR A 183 -16.25 -5.22 19.18
N ASN A 184 -16.65 -5.41 17.92
CA ASN A 184 -17.82 -4.73 17.34
C ASN A 184 -19.11 -5.06 18.09
N LYS A 185 -19.30 -6.33 18.50
CA LYS A 185 -20.44 -6.74 19.33
C LYS A 185 -20.45 -6.05 20.70
N LYS A 186 -19.29 -5.92 21.35
CA LYS A 186 -19.18 -5.21 22.64
C LYS A 186 -19.50 -3.72 22.49
N GLN A 187 -19.03 -3.08 21.42
CA GLN A 187 -19.28 -1.66 21.17
C GLN A 187 -20.75 -1.35 20.86
N LYS A 188 -21.43 -2.22 20.09
CA LYS A 188 -22.89 -2.05 19.84
C LYS A 188 -23.73 -1.97 21.11
N ASN A 189 -23.25 -2.57 22.21
CA ASN A 189 -23.95 -2.57 23.49
C ASN A 189 -23.48 -1.43 24.43
N SER A 190 -22.61 -0.53 23.98
CA SER A 190 -21.99 0.52 24.79
C SER A 190 -22.52 1.92 24.42
N PRO A 191 -23.25 2.62 25.31
CA PRO A 191 -23.88 3.92 25.00
C PRO A 191 -22.89 5.07 24.71
N SER A 192 -21.65 4.98 25.19
CA SER A 192 -20.66 6.07 25.16
C SER A 192 -19.55 5.91 24.11
N GLN A 193 -19.43 4.73 23.48
CA GLN A 193 -18.41 4.44 22.45
C GLN A 193 -19.02 3.58 21.35
N ASN A 194 -19.70 4.21 20.39
CA ASN A 194 -20.34 3.51 19.28
C ASN A 194 -19.44 3.47 18.02
N ARG A 195 -18.12 3.30 18.18
CA ARG A 195 -17.18 3.23 17.06
C ARG A 195 -16.82 1.79 16.75
N LEU A 196 -17.33 1.28 15.64
CA LEU A 196 -17.01 -0.08 15.18
C LEU A 196 -15.67 -0.11 14.46
N LEU A 197 -14.94 -1.22 14.57
CA LEU A 197 -13.74 -1.48 13.79
C LEU A 197 -14.11 -1.88 12.37
N GLU A 198 -13.45 -1.22 11.42
CA GLU A 198 -13.40 -1.57 10.01
C GLU A 198 -11.98 -2.03 9.67
N ILE A 199 -11.86 -3.26 9.16
CA ILE A 199 -10.57 -3.85 8.79
C ILE A 199 -10.41 -3.78 7.28
N VAL A 200 -9.37 -3.07 6.82
CA VAL A 200 -8.92 -3.14 5.43
C VAL A 200 -7.80 -4.17 5.33
N ILE A 201 -7.98 -5.19 4.50
CA ILE A 201 -6.94 -6.17 4.24
C ILE A 201 -6.00 -5.60 3.19
N ALA A 202 -4.71 -5.51 3.51
CA ALA A 202 -3.68 -4.95 2.64
C ALA A 202 -2.75 -6.06 2.16
N ASN A 203 -2.76 -6.36 0.86
CA ASN A 203 -1.93 -7.39 0.25
C ASN A 203 -0.54 -6.84 -0.06
N ASP A 204 0.38 -7.02 0.87
CA ASP A 204 1.77 -6.61 0.74
C ASP A 204 2.62 -7.60 -0.07
N SER A 205 2.07 -8.77 -0.38
CA SER A 205 2.76 -9.91 -1.01
C SER A 205 4.08 -10.31 -0.30
N ASN A 206 4.26 -9.98 0.98
CA ASN A 206 5.55 -10.02 1.68
C ASN A 206 6.69 -9.39 0.85
N ASN A 207 6.44 -8.19 0.33
CA ASN A 207 7.35 -7.45 -0.54
C ASN A 207 7.71 -6.11 0.11
N ASP A 208 8.99 -5.95 0.39
CA ASP A 208 9.60 -4.76 1.02
C ASP A 208 9.45 -3.49 0.19
N LYS A 209 9.21 -3.60 -1.12
CA LYS A 209 8.93 -2.47 -2.02
C LYS A 209 7.44 -2.10 -2.11
N ILE A 210 6.54 -3.02 -1.72
CA ILE A 210 5.10 -2.80 -1.76
C ILE A 210 4.59 -2.29 -0.41
N SER A 211 5.05 -2.88 0.69
CA SER A 211 4.60 -2.52 2.05
C SER A 211 4.67 -1.02 2.36
N PRO A 212 5.77 -0.30 2.06
CA PRO A 212 5.84 1.14 2.32
C PRO A 212 4.92 1.98 1.43
N LYS A 213 4.47 1.45 0.29
CA LYS A 213 3.51 2.12 -0.59
C LYS A 213 2.10 1.96 -0.04
N LEU A 214 1.73 0.75 0.41
CA LEU A 214 0.44 0.49 1.03
C LEU A 214 0.26 1.33 2.31
N ALA A 215 1.31 1.44 3.14
CA ALA A 215 1.24 2.22 4.37
C ALA A 215 0.98 3.73 4.15
N LYS A 216 1.22 4.27 2.94
CA LYS A 216 0.94 5.67 2.62
C LYS A 216 -0.51 5.94 2.19
N GLU A 217 -1.27 4.88 1.87
CA GLU A 217 -2.63 4.98 1.34
C GLU A 217 -3.71 4.69 2.41
N ILE A 218 -3.30 4.37 3.63
CA ILE A 218 -4.16 4.11 4.80
C ILE A 218 -4.07 5.30 5.74
#